data_AF-A0A260YMD6-F1
#
_entry.id   AF-A0A260YMD6-F1
#
_cell.length_a   1.000
_cell.length_b   1.000
_cell.length_c   1.000
_cell.angle_alpha   90.00
_cell.angle_beta   90.00
_cell.angle_gamma   90.00
#
_symmetry.space_group_name_H-M   'P 1'
#
loop_
_entity.id
_entity.type
_entity.pdbx_description
1 polymer ?
#
loop_
_entity_poly.entity_id
_entity_poly.type
_entity_poly.pdbx_seq_one_letter_code
_entity_poly.pdbx_strand_id
1 'polypeptide(L)'
;MKSLFLILFLPILVHCQQDKALDCGFLNSTFVYTDWDNVGKSYVGGCCTSECVKILDRNDKDWRKSNNQLAGFVISALYREENCCNDTPLIVGTTETSTLTTITITSDTTNSIPSTSHSANH
;
A
#
# COMPACT_ATOMS: atom_id res chain seq x y z
N MET A 1 -42.08 3.66 -45.86
CA MET A 1 -40.75 4.23 -45.60
C MET A 1 -40.58 4.55 -44.12
N LYS A 2 -40.14 3.60 -43.30
CA LYS A 2 -39.70 3.88 -41.91
C LYS A 2 -39.20 2.58 -41.26
N SER A 3 -37.94 2.23 -41.49
CA SER A 3 -37.18 1.35 -40.58
C SER A 3 -35.71 1.43 -40.93
N LEU A 4 -35.07 2.55 -40.60
CA LEU A 4 -33.64 2.78 -40.79
C LEU A 4 -32.98 3.38 -39.54
N PHE A 5 -33.69 3.39 -38.39
CA PHE A 5 -33.16 3.95 -37.14
C PHE A 5 -32.48 2.93 -36.23
N LEU A 6 -32.52 1.63 -36.55
CA LEU A 6 -31.92 0.59 -35.70
C LEU A 6 -30.41 0.39 -35.90
N ILE A 7 -29.81 0.97 -36.94
CA ILE A 7 -28.38 0.79 -37.24
C ILE A 7 -27.49 1.83 -36.51
N LEU A 8 -28.06 2.96 -36.09
CA LEU A 8 -27.32 4.04 -35.41
C LEU A 8 -26.98 3.77 -33.94
N PHE A 9 -27.55 2.73 -33.33
CA PHE A 9 -27.28 2.34 -31.93
C PHE A 9 -26.29 1.17 -31.80
N LEU A 10 -25.94 0.48 -32.90
CA LEU A 10 -24.94 -0.59 -32.87
C LEU A 10 -23.52 -0.17 -32.44
N PRO A 11 -22.99 1.04 -32.75
CA PRO A 11 -21.62 1.34 -32.34
C PRO A 11 -21.51 1.51 -30.82
N ILE A 12 -22.60 1.84 -30.11
CA ILE A 12 -22.58 2.07 -28.65
C ILE A 12 -22.51 0.75 -27.86
N LEU A 13 -23.08 -0.33 -28.40
CA LEU A 13 -23.03 -1.67 -27.79
C LEU A 13 -21.64 -2.32 -27.88
N VAL A 14 -20.83 -1.96 -28.87
CA VAL A 14 -19.46 -2.48 -29.05
C VAL A 14 -18.49 -1.85 -28.04
N HIS A 15 -18.69 -0.59 -27.66
CA HIS A 15 -17.87 0.07 -26.63
C HIS A 15 -18.13 -0.44 -25.20
N CYS A 16 -19.24 -1.17 -24.97
CA CYS A 16 -19.55 -1.77 -23.67
C CYS A 16 -18.93 -3.18 -23.50
N GLN A 17 -18.26 -3.71 -24.54
CA GLN A 17 -17.61 -5.03 -24.50
C GLN A 17 -16.16 -4.99 -24.00
N GLN A 18 -15.60 -3.80 -23.76
CA GLN A 18 -14.14 -3.62 -23.69
C GLN A 18 -13.58 -3.33 -22.29
N ASP A 19 -14.28 -3.73 -21.24
CA ASP A 19 -13.73 -3.86 -19.89
C ASP A 19 -14.16 -5.20 -19.29
N LYS A 20 -13.63 -6.30 -19.84
CA LYS A 20 -13.53 -7.52 -19.03
C LYS A 20 -12.57 -7.15 -17.89
N ALA A 21 -13.11 -6.82 -16.72
CA ALA A 21 -12.31 -6.60 -15.52
C ALA A 21 -11.33 -7.77 -15.38
N LEU A 22 -10.03 -7.46 -15.34
CA LEU A 22 -8.97 -8.46 -15.24
C LEU A 22 -9.18 -9.28 -13.96
N ASP A 23 -9.36 -10.59 -14.07
CA ASP A 23 -9.48 -11.46 -12.89
C ASP A 23 -8.11 -11.69 -12.26
N CYS A 24 -7.81 -10.82 -11.31
CA CYS A 24 -6.57 -10.78 -10.56
C CYS A 24 -6.56 -11.67 -9.31
N GLY A 25 -7.67 -12.34 -8.95
CA GLY A 25 -7.74 -13.14 -7.73
C GLY A 25 -7.16 -12.42 -6.50
N PHE A 26 -6.21 -13.06 -5.81
CA PHE A 26 -5.56 -12.48 -4.63
C PHE A 26 -4.59 -11.32 -4.96
N LEU A 27 -4.16 -11.14 -6.21
CA LEU A 27 -3.31 -10.01 -6.62
C LEU A 27 -4.07 -8.67 -6.50
N ASN A 28 -5.39 -8.68 -6.42
CA ASN A 28 -6.17 -7.48 -6.17
C ASN A 28 -6.29 -7.13 -4.67
N SER A 29 -5.67 -7.91 -3.79
CA SER A 29 -5.74 -7.74 -2.34
C SER A 29 -4.49 -7.04 -1.80
N THR A 30 -4.59 -6.55 -0.56
CA THR A 30 -3.46 -6.04 0.22
C THR A 30 -3.19 -7.00 1.38
N PHE A 31 -1.95 -7.43 1.56
CA PHE A 31 -1.56 -8.33 2.65
C PHE A 31 -0.08 -8.24 2.98
N VAL A 32 0.29 -8.75 4.16
CA VAL A 32 1.69 -8.89 4.58
C VAL A 32 2.18 -10.29 4.24
N TYR A 33 3.40 -10.38 3.74
CA TYR A 33 4.08 -11.64 3.46
C TYR A 33 5.56 -11.57 3.85
N THR A 34 6.18 -12.72 4.03
CA THR A 34 7.63 -12.83 4.20
C THR A 34 8.23 -13.28 2.87
N ASP A 35 9.21 -12.54 2.35
CA ASP A 35 9.86 -12.89 1.09
C ASP A 35 10.96 -13.96 1.26
N TRP A 36 11.64 -14.31 0.17
CA TRP A 36 12.70 -15.32 0.16
C TRP A 36 13.95 -14.91 0.94
N ASP A 37 14.12 -13.62 1.22
CA ASP A 37 15.19 -13.09 2.06
C ASP A 37 14.77 -13.05 3.55
N ASN A 38 13.63 -13.66 3.90
CA ASN A 38 13.00 -13.64 5.21
C ASN A 38 12.64 -12.22 5.70
N VAL A 39 12.38 -11.30 4.77
CA VAL A 39 11.98 -9.93 5.09
C VAL A 39 10.46 -9.79 5.02
N GLY A 40 9.86 -9.23 6.06
CA GLY A 40 8.44 -8.88 6.08
C GLY A 40 8.14 -7.72 5.13
N LYS A 41 7.19 -7.91 4.23
CA LYS A 41 6.78 -6.95 3.20
C LYS A 41 5.27 -6.80 3.15
N SER A 42 4.81 -5.61 2.82
CA SER A 42 3.42 -5.29 2.53
C SER A 42 3.21 -5.26 1.03
N TYR A 43 2.33 -6.13 0.56
CA TYR A 43 1.83 -6.15 -0.81
C TYR A 43 0.57 -5.29 -0.91
N VAL A 44 0.50 -4.41 -1.90
CA VAL A 44 -0.61 -3.44 -2.09
C VAL A 44 -1.35 -3.58 -3.42
N GLY A 45 -1.10 -4.66 -4.16
CA GLY A 45 -1.86 -5.01 -5.36
C GLY A 45 -1.22 -4.66 -6.71
N GLY A 46 0.00 -4.11 -6.77
CA GLY A 46 0.56 -3.67 -8.06
C GLY A 46 1.01 -4.79 -8.99
N CYS A 47 0.94 -6.07 -8.58
CA CYS A 47 1.09 -7.20 -9.50
C CYS A 47 -0.22 -7.60 -10.22
N CYS A 48 -1.36 -6.93 -9.97
CA CYS A 48 -2.59 -7.11 -10.75
C CYS A 48 -2.44 -6.47 -12.15
N THR A 49 -1.56 -7.06 -12.98
CA THR A 49 -1.26 -6.63 -14.35
C THR A 49 -1.62 -7.75 -15.34
N SER A 50 -1.93 -7.39 -16.59
CA SER A 50 -2.25 -8.39 -17.61
C SER A 50 -1.09 -9.37 -17.83
N GLU A 51 0.15 -8.90 -17.70
CA GLU A 51 1.35 -9.71 -17.85
C GLU A 51 1.50 -10.72 -16.72
N CYS A 52 1.42 -10.28 -15.46
CA CYS A 52 1.49 -11.21 -14.31
C CYS A 52 0.36 -12.25 -14.37
N VAL A 53 -0.86 -11.84 -14.69
CA VAL A 53 -1.99 -12.77 -14.80
C VAL A 53 -1.75 -13.82 -15.90
N LYS A 54 -1.22 -13.43 -17.07
CA LYS A 54 -0.87 -14.38 -18.13
C LYS A 54 0.21 -15.38 -17.70
N ILE A 55 1.21 -14.93 -16.95
CA ILE A 55 2.29 -15.79 -16.43
C ILE A 55 1.70 -16.82 -15.46
N LEU A 56 0.86 -16.39 -14.51
CA LEU A 56 0.24 -17.29 -13.55
C LEU A 56 -0.74 -18.26 -14.22
N ASP A 57 -1.55 -17.79 -15.17
CA ASP A 57 -2.48 -18.65 -15.93
C ASP A 57 -1.76 -19.76 -16.70
N ARG A 58 -0.52 -19.49 -17.15
CA ARG A 58 0.33 -20.47 -17.82
C ARG A 58 0.94 -21.47 -16.85
N ASN A 59 1.36 -21.01 -15.67
CA ASN A 59 2.19 -21.79 -14.75
C ASN A 59 1.38 -22.60 -13.74
N ASP A 60 0.23 -22.08 -13.28
CA ASP A 60 -0.61 -22.72 -12.27
C ASP A 60 -2.08 -22.35 -12.47
N LYS A 61 -2.92 -23.27 -12.95
CA LYS A 61 -4.35 -23.01 -13.19
C LYS A 61 -5.15 -22.70 -11.92
N ASP A 62 -4.63 -23.09 -10.75
CA ASP A 62 -5.30 -22.93 -9.46
C ASP A 62 -4.74 -21.78 -8.63
N TRP A 63 -3.84 -20.95 -9.20
CA TRP A 63 -3.21 -19.83 -8.49
C TRP A 63 -4.21 -18.89 -7.81
N ARG A 64 -5.42 -18.74 -8.37
CA ARG A 64 -6.50 -17.92 -7.81
C ARG A 64 -7.12 -18.48 -6.52
N LYS A 65 -6.90 -19.76 -6.22
CA LYS A 65 -7.38 -20.44 -5.00
C LYS A 65 -6.31 -20.48 -3.89
N SER A 66 -5.17 -19.85 -4.14
CA SER A 66 -4.01 -19.88 -3.26
C SER A 66 -4.33 -19.34 -1.86
N ASN A 67 -3.75 -19.97 -0.82
CA ASN A 67 -3.80 -19.47 0.54
C ASN A 67 -2.72 -18.39 0.77
N ASN A 68 -2.79 -17.65 1.87
CA ASN A 68 -1.86 -16.54 2.15
C ASN A 68 -0.38 -16.94 2.11
N GLN A 69 -0.04 -18.17 2.50
CA GLN A 69 1.35 -18.62 2.55
C GLN A 69 1.90 -18.83 1.13
N LEU A 70 1.14 -19.52 0.27
CA LEU A 70 1.49 -19.69 -1.14
C LEU A 70 1.41 -18.36 -1.91
N ALA A 71 0.48 -17.46 -1.55
CA ALA A 71 0.41 -16.12 -2.10
C ALA A 71 1.71 -15.33 -1.89
N GLY A 72 2.33 -15.42 -0.70
CA GLY A 72 3.63 -14.80 -0.43
C GLY A 72 4.73 -15.29 -1.38
N PHE A 73 4.84 -16.60 -1.59
CA PHE A 73 5.82 -17.18 -2.54
C PHE A 73 5.59 -16.70 -3.96
N VAL A 74 4.33 -16.67 -4.40
CA VAL A 74 3.96 -16.18 -5.74
C VAL A 74 4.34 -14.71 -5.89
N ILE A 75 3.99 -13.86 -4.91
CA ILE A 75 4.35 -12.43 -4.95
C ILE A 75 5.87 -12.23 -5.01
N SER A 76 6.65 -12.99 -4.23
CA SER A 76 8.11 -12.95 -4.30
C SER A 76 8.64 -13.28 -5.69
N ALA A 77 8.08 -14.30 -6.35
CA ALA A 77 8.48 -14.67 -7.71
C ALA A 77 8.10 -13.57 -8.73
N LEU A 78 6.88 -13.02 -8.65
CA LEU A 78 6.43 -11.99 -9.59
C LEU A 78 7.28 -10.70 -9.52
N TYR A 79 7.71 -10.29 -8.32
CA TYR A 79 8.59 -9.13 -8.18
C TYR A 79 10.03 -9.41 -8.60
N ARG A 80 10.58 -10.58 -8.25
CA ARG A 80 12.03 -10.85 -8.39
C ARG A 80 12.41 -11.50 -9.71
N GLU A 81 11.60 -12.43 -10.19
CA GLU A 81 11.91 -13.26 -11.36
C GLU A 81 11.20 -12.75 -12.62
N GLU A 82 9.92 -12.44 -12.51
CA GLU A 82 9.09 -12.06 -13.65
C GLU A 82 9.12 -10.55 -13.93
N ASN A 83 9.33 -9.74 -12.90
CA ASN A 83 9.39 -8.28 -12.98
C ASN A 83 8.19 -7.65 -13.73
N CYS A 84 6.99 -8.21 -13.51
CA CYS A 84 5.76 -7.82 -14.21
C CYS A 84 4.83 -6.90 -13.38
N CYS A 85 5.23 -6.58 -12.15
CA CYS A 85 4.46 -5.74 -11.23
C CYS A 85 4.74 -4.25 -11.50
N ASN A 86 3.72 -3.41 -11.30
CA ASN A 86 3.78 -1.96 -11.56
C ASN A 86 4.14 -1.12 -10.31
N ASP A 87 4.48 -1.77 -9.20
CA ASP A 87 4.84 -1.14 -7.94
C ASP A 87 6.10 -1.77 -7.33
N THR A 88 6.50 -1.24 -6.18
CA THR A 88 7.56 -1.79 -5.34
C THR A 88 6.94 -2.16 -4.00
N PRO A 89 7.15 -3.39 -3.48
CA PRO A 89 6.58 -3.79 -2.21
C PRO A 89 7.24 -2.99 -1.08
N LEU A 90 6.43 -2.58 -0.10
CA LEU A 90 6.90 -1.82 1.06
C LEU A 90 7.50 -2.79 2.07
N ILE A 91 8.68 -2.48 2.61
CA ILE A 91 9.21 -3.22 3.77
C ILE A 91 8.29 -2.90 4.96
N VAL A 92 7.83 -3.93 5.66
CA VAL A 92 7.09 -3.73 6.92
C VAL A 92 8.08 -3.11 7.90
N GLY A 93 7.96 -1.80 8.08
CA GLY A 93 8.86 -1.06 8.96
C GLY A 93 8.74 -1.61 10.39
N THR A 94 9.88 -2.02 10.95
CA THR A 94 10.14 -1.86 12.37
C THR A 94 9.85 -0.39 12.66
N THR A 95 8.74 -0.09 13.31
CA THR A 95 8.44 1.27 13.72
C THR A 95 9.50 1.64 14.76
N GLU A 96 10.58 2.31 14.36
CA GLU A 96 11.39 3.05 15.31
C GLU A 96 10.48 4.12 15.88
N THR A 97 9.95 3.85 17.08
CA THR A 97 9.24 4.83 17.88
C THR A 97 10.28 5.87 18.29
N SER A 98 10.47 6.88 17.45
CA SER A 98 11.22 8.08 17.85
C SER A 98 10.40 8.75 18.94
N THR A 99 10.77 8.48 20.19
CA THR A 99 10.16 9.10 21.36
C THR A 99 10.56 10.56 21.30
N LEU A 100 9.64 11.42 20.88
CA LEU A 100 9.85 12.86 20.91
C LEU A 100 9.82 13.29 22.38
N THR A 101 10.98 13.39 23.03
CA THR A 101 11.10 14.00 24.35
C THR A 101 10.83 15.49 24.20
N THR A 102 9.58 15.91 24.39
CA THR A 102 9.23 17.32 24.51
C THR A 102 9.85 17.85 25.80
N ILE A 103 10.93 18.62 25.68
CA ILE A 103 11.49 19.38 26.80
C ILE A 103 10.55 20.58 27.02
N THR A 104 9.67 20.49 28.01
CA THR A 104 8.89 21.65 28.47
C THR A 104 9.84 22.59 29.20
N ILE A 105 10.21 23.70 28.56
CA ILE A 105 10.90 24.80 29.23
C ILE A 105 9.84 25.62 29.96
N THR A 106 9.69 25.39 31.26
CA THR A 106 8.89 26.26 32.14
C THR A 106 9.69 27.54 32.37
N SER A 107 9.31 28.63 31.70
CA SER A 107 9.82 29.97 32.00
C SER A 107 9.14 30.50 33.27
N ASP A 108 9.74 30.25 34.43
CA ASP A 108 9.37 30.96 35.66
C ASP A 108 9.82 32.42 35.56
N THR A 109 8.88 33.30 35.23
CA THR A 109 9.06 34.75 35.33
C THR A 109 8.74 35.16 36.75
N THR A 110 9.75 35.19 37.64
CA THR A 110 9.61 35.75 38.98
C THR A 110 10.12 37.19 38.99
N ASN A 111 9.19 38.15 38.88
CA ASN A 111 9.42 39.56 39.20
C ASN A 111 9.86 39.69 40.66
N SER A 112 11.08 40.16 40.89
CA SER A 112 11.57 40.51 42.23
C SER A 112 11.84 42.02 42.29
N ILE A 113 10.92 42.74 42.92
CA ILE A 113 11.08 44.14 43.34
C ILE A 113 11.97 44.13 44.60
N PRO A 114 13.07 44.89 44.68
CA PRO A 114 13.85 44.98 45.91
C PRO A 114 13.10 45.86 46.92
N SER A 115 12.58 45.25 47.98
CA SER A 115 12.13 45.99 49.17
C SER A 115 13.31 46.17 50.12
N THR A 116 13.72 47.41 50.31
CA THR A 116 14.68 47.86 51.33
C THR A 116 14.07 47.73 52.73
N SER A 117 14.80 47.11 53.66
CA SER A 117 14.64 47.41 55.10
C SER A 117 15.98 47.34 55.82
N HIS A 118 16.20 48.35 56.66
CA HIS A 118 17.36 48.56 57.54
C HIS A 118 17.21 47.85 58.89
N SER A 119 18.35 47.77 59.60
CA SER A 119 18.60 47.47 61.03
C SER A 119 18.99 46.03 61.38
N ALA A 120 19.92 45.78 62.31
CA ALA A 120 21.00 46.54 62.95
C ALA A 120 21.80 45.54 63.82
N ASN A 121 23.09 45.80 64.00
CA ASN A 121 23.99 45.43 65.11
C ASN A 121 23.92 44.02 65.76
N HIS A 122 25.06 43.32 65.73
CA HIS A 122 25.84 43.05 66.94
C HIS A 122 27.33 42.81 66.64
#